data_AF-A0A929SRH9-F1
#
_entry.id   AF-A0A929SRH9-F1
#
_cell.length_a   1.000
_cell.length_b   1.000
_cell.length_c   1.000
_cell.angle_alpha   90.00
_cell.angle_beta   90.00
_cell.angle_gamma   90.00
#
_symmetry.space_group_name_H-M   'P 1'
#
loop_
_entity.id
_entity.type
_entity.pdbx_description
1 polymer ?
#
loop_
_entity_poly.entity_id
_entity_poly.type
_entity_poly.pdbx_seq_one_letter_code
_entity_poly.pdbx_strand_id
1 'polypeptide(L)'
;MEENNNKNNVKVEWDLSQIYSNIDELKKDIEKELSLTEKMTTFKGKLNNKKDIFEFFKIDEEAELIAGKTTAYMALRLKKNMKDLEILKLDSEISPKFKKLSKQLIFVEDELLENDKELLDDILKDPEFERFNSNLRYQFALKGHTLTQEQKLLMNHIGSAMNFSNIYDLVENEVKFEKAEDVNRKSS
;
A
#
# COMPACT_ATOMS: atom_id res chain seq x y z
N MET A 1 -38.24 -41.05 -18.76
CA MET A 1 -38.44 -39.79 -18.01
C MET A 1 -37.68 -39.92 -16.72
N GLU A 2 -36.71 -39.03 -16.54
CA GLU A 2 -36.12 -38.51 -15.29
C GLU A 2 -34.66 -38.17 -15.57
N GLU A 3 -34.48 -37.01 -16.20
CA GLU A 3 -33.18 -36.35 -16.25
C GLU A 3 -32.87 -35.79 -14.85
N ASN A 4 -31.69 -36.16 -14.34
CA ASN A 4 -31.09 -35.64 -13.12
C ASN A 4 -30.89 -34.12 -13.19
N ASN A 5 -31.93 -33.36 -12.85
CA ASN A 5 -31.89 -31.90 -12.72
C ASN A 5 -31.49 -31.48 -11.30
N ASN A 6 -30.29 -31.88 -10.87
CA ASN A 6 -29.66 -31.31 -9.68
C ASN A 6 -28.19 -30.96 -9.96
N LYS A 7 -27.96 -30.13 -10.98
CA LYS A 7 -26.76 -29.29 -11.00
C LYS A 7 -26.94 -28.22 -9.92
N ASN A 8 -26.62 -28.59 -8.69
CA ASN A 8 -26.48 -27.66 -7.59
C ASN A 8 -25.58 -26.52 -8.05
N ASN A 9 -26.16 -25.32 -8.07
CA ASN A 9 -25.52 -24.08 -8.45
C ASN A 9 -24.52 -23.72 -7.34
N VAL A 10 -23.37 -24.42 -7.29
CA VAL A 10 -22.31 -24.16 -6.32
C VAL A 10 -21.71 -22.81 -6.67
N LYS A 11 -22.16 -21.78 -5.96
CA LYS A 11 -21.58 -20.44 -6.06
C LYS A 11 -20.22 -20.48 -5.36
N VAL A 12 -19.16 -20.64 -6.15
CA VAL A 12 -17.78 -20.62 -5.65
C VAL A 12 -17.44 -19.16 -5.33
N GLU A 13 -17.56 -18.79 -4.06
CA GLU A 13 -17.15 -17.49 -3.55
C GLU A 13 -16.00 -17.64 -2.58
N TRP A 14 -15.14 -16.62 -2.49
CA TRP A 14 -14.07 -16.58 -1.49
C TRP A 14 -14.68 -16.39 -0.11
N ASP A 15 -14.28 -17.23 0.84
CA ASP A 15 -14.66 -17.09 2.24
C ASP A 15 -13.74 -16.06 2.92
N LEU A 16 -14.21 -14.81 2.98
CA LEU A 16 -13.47 -13.72 3.61
C LEU A 16 -13.47 -13.80 5.14
N SER A 17 -14.32 -14.65 5.75
CA SER A 17 -14.33 -14.84 7.21
C SER A 17 -13.04 -15.46 7.73
N GLN A 18 -12.27 -16.13 6.86
CA GLN A 18 -10.93 -16.65 7.16
C GLN A 18 -9.89 -15.55 7.43
N ILE A 19 -10.17 -14.31 7.01
CA ILE A 19 -9.29 -13.15 7.25
C ILE A 19 -9.81 -12.33 8.43
N TYR A 20 -11.09 -11.95 8.39
CA TYR A 20 -11.80 -11.25 9.47
C TYR A 20 -13.21 -11.78 9.58
N SER A 21 -13.61 -12.16 10.79
CA SER A 21 -14.94 -12.71 11.06
C SER A 21 -16.04 -11.65 10.90
N ASN A 22 -15.70 -10.39 11.14
CA ASN A 22 -16.60 -9.25 11.08
C ASN A 22 -15.82 -7.93 10.87
N ILE A 23 -16.56 -6.84 10.66
CA ILE A 23 -15.99 -5.51 10.43
C ILE A 23 -15.29 -4.92 11.66
N ASP A 24 -15.68 -5.32 12.88
CA ASP A 24 -15.12 -4.76 14.11
C ASP A 24 -13.70 -5.28 14.37
N GLU A 25 -13.40 -6.54 14.00
CA GLU A 25 -12.04 -7.08 13.99
C GLU A 25 -11.14 -6.31 13.02
N LEU A 26 -11.65 -6.01 11.81
CA LEU A 26 -10.94 -5.19 10.83
C LEU A 26 -10.63 -3.80 11.40
N LYS A 27 -11.64 -3.13 11.98
CA LYS A 27 -11.46 -1.79 12.57
C LYS A 27 -10.44 -1.80 13.70
N LYS A 28 -10.44 -2.84 14.54
CA LYS A 28 -9.47 -2.98 15.63
C LYS A 28 -8.04 -3.07 15.10
N ASP A 29 -7.82 -3.86 14.05
CA ASP A 29 -6.50 -3.97 13.43
C ASP A 29 -6.09 -2.66 12.75
N ILE A 30 -7.00 -1.95 12.08
CA ILE A 30 -6.72 -0.62 11.51
C ILE A 30 -6.33 0.40 12.60
N GLU A 31 -7.03 0.43 13.74
CA GLU A 31 -6.68 1.32 14.85
C GLU A 31 -5.32 0.94 15.47
N LYS A 32 -4.98 -0.34 15.51
CA LYS A 32 -3.65 -0.80 15.91
C LYS A 32 -2.57 -0.33 14.92
N GLU A 33 -2.82 -0.48 13.62
CA GLU A 33 -1.94 0.00 12.54
C GLU A 33 -1.69 1.50 12.63
N LEU A 34 -2.76 2.29 12.84
CA LEU A 34 -2.66 3.75 13.05
C LEU A 34 -1.81 4.09 14.26
N SER A 35 -1.99 3.38 15.38
CA SER A 35 -1.21 3.62 16.61
C SER A 35 0.28 3.28 16.43
N LEU A 36 0.61 2.17 15.77
CA LEU A 36 1.99 1.81 15.44
C LEU A 36 2.63 2.86 14.52
N THR A 37 1.91 3.26 13.48
CA THR A 37 2.36 4.28 12.52
C THR A 37 2.54 5.65 13.21
N GLU A 38 1.67 6.01 14.15
CA GLU A 38 1.85 7.22 14.96
C GLU A 38 3.08 7.12 15.86
N LYS A 39 3.33 5.97 16.50
CA LYS A 39 4.55 5.72 17.29
C LYS A 39 5.82 5.90 16.44
N MET A 40 5.81 5.49 15.18
CA MET A 40 6.94 5.68 14.25
C MET A 40 7.29 7.16 14.06
N THR A 41 6.31 8.08 14.10
CA THR A 41 6.58 9.53 13.97
C THR A 41 7.46 10.09 15.10
N THR A 42 7.50 9.40 16.25
CA THR A 42 8.30 9.80 17.42
C THR A 42 9.80 9.52 17.27
N PHE A 43 10.20 8.83 16.20
CA PHE A 43 11.61 8.57 15.86
C PHE A 43 12.30 9.73 15.17
N LYS A 44 11.58 10.80 14.86
CA LYS A 44 12.15 11.99 14.25
C LYS A 44 13.33 12.53 15.06
N GLY A 45 14.47 12.70 14.40
CA GLY A 45 15.75 13.14 14.94
C GLY A 45 16.53 12.05 15.69
N LYS A 46 16.11 10.78 15.61
CA LYS A 46 16.71 9.67 16.38
C LYS A 46 17.26 8.56 15.49
N LEU A 47 17.03 8.57 14.18
CA LEU A 47 17.47 7.52 13.27
C LEU A 47 18.96 7.65 12.90
N ASN A 48 19.80 7.94 13.90
CA ASN A 48 21.24 8.15 13.77
C ASN A 48 22.08 7.08 14.49
N ASN A 49 21.44 6.01 14.97
CA ASN A 49 22.10 4.93 15.67
C ASN A 49 21.37 3.60 15.44
N LYS A 50 22.14 2.51 15.50
CA LYS A 50 21.66 1.16 15.21
C LYS A 50 20.45 0.74 16.04
N LYS A 51 20.43 1.09 17.33
CA LYS A 51 19.35 0.69 18.25
C LYS A 51 18.01 1.31 17.87
N ASP A 52 17.98 2.61 17.64
CA ASP A 52 16.73 3.32 17.30
C ASP A 52 16.26 2.96 15.89
N ILE A 53 17.18 2.76 14.94
CA ILE A 53 16.87 2.25 13.60
C ILE A 53 16.24 0.85 13.70
N PHE A 54 16.80 -0.05 14.51
CA PHE A 54 16.24 -1.39 14.69
C PHE A 54 14.82 -1.38 15.26
N GLU A 55 14.59 -0.59 16.32
CA GLU A 55 13.26 -0.49 16.93
C GLU A 55 12.25 0.14 15.96
N PHE A 56 12.68 1.11 15.15
CA PHE A 56 11.84 1.67 14.08
C PHE A 56 11.38 0.59 13.10
N PHE A 57 12.30 -0.17 12.51
CA PHE A 57 11.96 -1.20 11.51
C PHE A 57 11.17 -2.37 12.09
N LYS A 58 11.29 -2.64 13.38
CA LYS A 58 10.45 -3.63 14.06
C LYS A 58 9.00 -3.17 14.17
N ILE A 59 8.76 -1.88 14.45
CA ILE A 59 7.42 -1.30 14.50
C ILE A 59 6.83 -1.22 13.09
N ASP A 60 7.65 -0.83 12.12
CA ASP A 60 7.30 -0.78 10.69
C ASP A 60 6.84 -2.14 10.18
N GLU A 61 7.61 -3.21 10.43
CA GLU A 61 7.25 -4.60 10.08
C GLU A 61 5.91 -5.03 10.70
N GLU A 62 5.67 -4.69 11.97
CA GLU A 62 4.40 -5.01 12.62
C GLU A 62 3.22 -4.26 11.98
N ALA A 63 3.42 -2.98 11.63
CA ALA A 63 2.42 -2.18 10.94
C ALA A 63 2.14 -2.70 9.53
N GLU A 64 3.18 -3.02 8.75
CA GLU A 64 3.07 -3.56 7.38
C GLU A 64 2.31 -4.90 7.33
N LEU A 65 2.56 -5.80 8.29
CA LEU A 65 1.84 -7.08 8.37
C LEU A 65 0.34 -6.87 8.58
N ILE A 66 -0.03 -5.90 9.43
CA ILE A 66 -1.43 -5.54 9.66
C ILE A 66 -2.01 -4.89 8.41
N ALA A 67 -1.30 -3.90 7.83
CA ALA A 67 -1.69 -3.17 6.63
C ALA A 67 -1.97 -4.11 5.45
N GLY A 68 -1.11 -5.11 5.26
CA GLY A 68 -1.28 -6.13 4.22
C GLY A 68 -2.58 -6.91 4.38
N LYS A 69 -2.91 -7.29 5.61
CA LYS A 69 -4.14 -8.03 5.93
C LYS A 69 -5.39 -7.16 5.78
N THR A 70 -5.39 -5.94 6.35
CA THR A 70 -6.52 -4.99 6.31
C THR A 70 -6.82 -4.56 4.88
N THR A 71 -5.80 -4.15 4.14
CA THR A 71 -5.92 -3.71 2.73
C THR A 71 -6.40 -4.84 1.82
N ALA A 72 -5.84 -6.05 1.98
CA ALA A 72 -6.30 -7.20 1.21
C ALA A 72 -7.79 -7.45 1.46
N TYR A 73 -8.21 -7.57 2.72
CA TYR A 73 -9.62 -7.82 3.03
C TYR A 73 -10.57 -6.77 2.45
N MET A 74 -10.26 -5.49 2.61
CA MET A 74 -11.06 -4.39 2.06
C MET A 74 -11.16 -4.48 0.53
N ALA A 75 -10.02 -4.70 -0.15
CA ALA A 75 -9.97 -4.83 -1.59
C ALA A 75 -10.78 -6.04 -2.08
N LEU A 76 -10.75 -7.17 -1.36
CA LEU A 76 -11.53 -8.36 -1.70
C LEU A 76 -13.03 -8.13 -1.54
N ARG A 77 -13.46 -7.42 -0.49
CA ARG A 77 -14.88 -7.04 -0.35
C ARG A 77 -15.34 -6.12 -1.49
N LEU A 78 -14.53 -5.14 -1.87
CA LEU A 78 -14.86 -4.24 -2.99
C LEU A 78 -14.84 -4.95 -4.35
N LYS A 79 -13.94 -5.92 -4.57
CA LYS A 79 -13.97 -6.78 -5.76
C LYS A 79 -15.23 -7.66 -5.82
N LYS A 80 -15.69 -8.15 -4.67
CA LYS A 80 -16.94 -8.92 -4.56
C LYS A 80 -18.18 -8.05 -4.79
N ASN A 81 -18.18 -6.84 -4.23
CA ASN A 81 -19.25 -5.86 -4.39
C ASN A 81 -18.68 -4.44 -4.40
N MET A 82 -18.58 -3.85 -5.59
CA MET A 82 -18.05 -2.48 -5.75
C MET A 82 -18.93 -1.40 -5.10
N LYS A 83 -20.18 -1.72 -4.72
CA LYS A 83 -21.12 -0.80 -4.04
C LYS A 83 -21.21 -1.06 -2.54
N ASP A 84 -20.21 -1.72 -1.96
CA ASP A 84 -20.15 -2.01 -0.53
C ASP A 84 -19.95 -0.74 0.29
N LEU A 85 -21.07 -0.12 0.70
CA LEU A 85 -21.07 1.16 1.41
C LEU A 85 -20.38 1.10 2.77
N GLU A 86 -20.26 -0.08 3.40
CA GLU A 86 -19.59 -0.22 4.69
C GLU A 86 -18.07 -0.05 4.51
N ILE A 87 -17.49 -0.73 3.52
CA ILE A 87 -16.06 -0.62 3.22
C ILE A 87 -15.70 0.72 2.60
N LEU A 88 -16.54 1.26 1.71
CA LEU A 88 -16.31 2.59 1.12
C LEU A 88 -16.31 3.71 2.17
N LYS A 89 -17.21 3.64 3.17
CA LYS A 89 -17.22 4.60 4.28
C LYS A 89 -16.00 4.46 5.17
N LEU A 90 -15.62 3.22 5.52
CA LEU A 90 -14.44 2.96 6.32
C LEU A 90 -13.17 3.49 5.64
N ASP A 91 -12.99 3.18 4.34
CA ASP A 91 -11.87 3.68 3.54
C ASP A 91 -11.78 5.21 3.53
N SER A 92 -12.92 5.89 3.32
CA SER A 92 -13.00 7.34 3.34
C SER A 92 -12.66 7.95 4.72
N GLU A 93 -12.90 7.23 5.81
CA GLU A 93 -12.59 7.69 7.17
C GLU A 93 -11.10 7.53 7.51
N ILE A 94 -10.49 6.42 7.10
CA ILE A 94 -9.11 6.07 7.49
C ILE A 94 -8.07 6.67 6.54
N SER A 95 -8.39 6.82 5.25
CA SER A 95 -7.47 7.33 4.22
C SER A 95 -6.84 8.69 4.59
N PRO A 96 -7.59 9.70 5.09
CA PRO A 96 -7.00 10.96 5.53
C PRO A 96 -6.04 10.83 6.71
N LYS A 97 -6.30 9.89 7.64
CA LYS A 97 -5.45 9.63 8.82
C LYS A 97 -4.10 9.08 8.38
N PHE A 98 -4.10 8.04 7.54
CA PHE A 98 -2.86 7.47 6.98
C PHE A 98 -2.10 8.46 6.11
N LYS A 99 -2.79 9.26 5.30
CA LYS A 99 -2.16 10.32 4.50
C LYS A 99 -1.46 11.37 5.36
N LYS A 100 -2.03 11.72 6.52
CA LYS A 100 -1.40 12.62 7.48
C LYS A 100 -0.13 12.00 8.08
N LEU A 101 -0.21 10.75 8.54
CA LEU A 101 0.93 10.03 9.12
C LEU A 101 2.05 9.82 8.09
N SER A 102 1.72 9.45 6.85
CA SER A 102 2.70 9.29 5.77
C SER A 102 3.51 10.56 5.53
N LYS A 103 2.87 11.73 5.57
CA LYS A 103 3.59 13.02 5.48
C LYS A 103 4.52 13.26 6.66
N GLN A 104 4.15 12.80 7.84
CA GLN A 104 4.97 12.93 9.05
C GLN A 104 6.16 11.97 9.02
N LEU A 105 6.12 10.88 8.25
CA LEU A 105 7.20 9.89 8.15
C LEU A 105 8.20 10.18 7.00
N ILE A 106 8.03 11.26 6.24
CA ILE A 106 8.95 11.64 5.14
C ILE A 106 10.40 11.81 5.64
N PHE A 107 10.61 12.18 6.91
CA PHE A 107 11.96 12.34 7.48
C PHE A 107 12.76 11.03 7.53
N VAL A 108 12.09 9.87 7.53
CA VAL A 108 12.74 8.58 7.77
C VAL A 108 13.82 8.30 6.74
N GLU A 109 13.49 8.49 5.46
CA GLU A 109 14.44 8.31 4.36
C GLU A 109 15.62 9.28 4.49
N ASP A 110 15.34 10.56 4.77
CA ASP A 110 16.37 11.60 4.91
C ASP A 110 17.33 11.27 6.07
N GLU A 111 16.82 10.98 7.26
CA GLU A 111 17.64 10.69 8.45
C GLU A 111 18.46 9.41 8.29
N LEU A 112 17.89 8.37 7.66
CA LEU A 112 18.64 7.14 7.39
C LEU A 112 19.83 7.40 6.47
N LEU A 113 19.65 8.21 5.42
CA LEU A 113 20.68 8.48 4.42
C LEU A 113 21.74 9.50 4.88
N GLU A 114 21.41 10.35 5.85
CA GLU A 114 22.35 11.29 6.50
C GLU A 114 23.43 10.58 7.33
N ASN A 115 23.19 9.34 7.78
CA ASN A 115 24.19 8.55 8.49
C ASN A 115 25.47 8.33 7.67
N ASP A 116 26.60 8.05 8.32
CA ASP A 116 27.82 7.70 7.60
C ASP A 116 27.76 6.30 6.95
N LYS A 117 28.69 5.99 6.06
CA LYS A 117 28.69 4.69 5.35
C LYS A 117 29.03 3.53 6.29
N GLU A 118 29.82 3.79 7.32
CA GLU A 118 30.28 2.76 8.25
C GLU A 118 29.12 2.19 9.06
N LEU A 119 28.22 3.06 9.57
CA LEU A 119 27.01 2.66 10.28
C LEU A 119 26.07 1.87 9.37
N LEU A 120 25.84 2.33 8.14
CA LEU A 120 24.95 1.63 7.21
C LEU A 120 25.50 0.25 6.82
N ASP A 121 26.80 0.15 6.57
CA ASP A 121 27.47 -1.12 6.28
C ASP A 121 27.45 -2.06 7.51
N ASP A 122 27.55 -1.51 8.73
CA ASP A 122 27.43 -2.28 9.98
C ASP A 122 26.00 -2.81 10.20
N ILE A 123 24.97 -2.01 9.86
CA ILE A 123 23.58 -2.46 9.88
C ILE A 123 23.37 -3.61 8.89
N LEU A 124 23.87 -3.49 7.65
CA LEU A 124 23.68 -4.51 6.61
C LEU A 124 24.39 -5.84 6.90
N LYS A 125 25.41 -5.84 7.76
CA LYS A 125 26.15 -7.03 8.19
C LYS A 125 25.57 -7.66 9.45
N ASP A 126 24.70 -6.96 10.16
CA ASP A 126 24.14 -7.45 11.41
C ASP A 126 23.04 -8.51 11.14
N PRO A 127 23.19 -9.73 11.68
CA PRO A 127 22.15 -10.77 11.54
C PRO A 127 20.78 -10.36 12.10
N GLU A 128 20.70 -9.48 13.10
CA GLU A 128 19.42 -9.03 13.63
C GLU A 128 18.60 -8.25 12.58
N PHE A 129 19.29 -7.57 11.66
CA PHE A 129 18.69 -6.81 10.57
C PHE A 129 18.43 -7.63 9.32
N GLU A 130 18.81 -8.91 9.30
CA GLU A 130 18.71 -9.77 8.12
C GLU A 130 17.28 -9.89 7.59
N ARG A 131 16.28 -9.89 8.48
CA ARG A 131 14.86 -9.90 8.08
C ARG A 131 14.40 -8.60 7.39
N PHE A 132 15.09 -7.49 7.62
CA PHE A 132 14.82 -6.18 7.00
C PHE A 132 15.70 -5.92 5.75
N ASN A 133 16.71 -6.77 5.50
CA ASN A 133 17.78 -6.49 4.56
C ASN A 133 17.31 -6.23 3.13
N SER A 134 16.23 -6.86 2.66
CA SER A 134 15.73 -6.66 1.30
C SER A 134 15.32 -5.20 1.05
N ASN A 135 14.67 -4.57 2.03
CA ASN A 135 14.26 -3.16 1.96
C ASN A 135 15.47 -2.25 2.24
N LEU A 136 16.20 -2.51 3.34
CA LEU A 136 17.34 -1.70 3.75
C LEU A 136 18.46 -1.63 2.70
N ARG A 137 18.76 -2.74 2.00
CA ARG A 137 19.78 -2.75 0.94
C ARG A 137 19.38 -1.86 -0.23
N TYR A 138 18.11 -1.86 -0.61
CA TYR A 138 17.61 -0.97 -1.65
C TYR A 138 17.71 0.49 -1.21
N GLN A 139 17.21 0.81 -0.02
CA GLN A 139 17.24 2.17 0.53
C GLN A 139 18.67 2.71 0.67
N PHE A 140 19.57 1.93 1.24
CA PHE A 140 20.95 2.38 1.47
C PHE A 140 21.78 2.42 0.18
N ALA A 141 21.43 1.62 -0.84
CA ALA A 141 22.05 1.73 -2.17
C ALA A 141 21.70 3.05 -2.87
N LEU A 142 20.62 3.73 -2.48
CA LEU A 142 20.27 5.07 -2.99
C LEU A 142 21.15 6.18 -2.39
N LYS A 143 22.01 5.87 -1.41
CA LYS A 143 22.93 6.85 -0.85
C LYS A 143 23.86 7.42 -1.93
N GLY A 144 23.78 8.74 -2.14
CA GLY A 144 24.48 9.44 -3.22
C GLY A 144 23.67 9.59 -4.51
N HIS A 145 22.48 8.98 -4.58
CA HIS A 145 21.47 9.14 -5.64
C HIS A 145 20.19 9.83 -5.15
N THR A 146 20.28 10.54 -4.02
CA THR A 146 19.15 11.24 -3.41
C THR A 146 19.18 12.72 -3.71
N LEU A 147 17.99 13.24 -4.02
CA LEU A 147 17.80 14.66 -4.30
C LEU A 147 18.01 15.49 -3.03
N THR A 148 18.63 16.67 -3.18
CA THR A 148 18.65 17.68 -2.11
C THR A 148 17.21 18.12 -1.80
N GLN A 149 16.97 18.72 -0.61
CA GLN A 149 15.64 19.24 -0.29
C GLN A 149 15.08 20.19 -1.36
N GLU A 150 15.94 21.05 -1.93
CA GLU A 150 15.57 21.97 -3.00
C GLU A 150 15.14 21.24 -4.28
N GLN A 151 15.84 20.16 -4.64
CA GLN A 151 15.49 19.30 -5.77
C GLN A 151 14.21 18.49 -5.52
N LYS A 152 13.97 18.03 -4.28
CA LYS A 152 12.71 17.36 -3.90
C LYS A 152 11.51 18.30 -4.03
N LEU A 153 11.65 19.56 -3.60
CA LEU A 153 10.62 20.59 -3.77
C LEU A 153 10.34 20.88 -5.25
N LEU A 154 11.38 21.01 -6.08
CA LEU A 154 11.24 21.16 -7.53
C LEU A 154 10.52 19.95 -8.16
N MET A 155 10.88 18.72 -7.76
CA MET A 155 10.24 17.50 -8.27
C MET A 155 8.76 17.45 -7.94
N ASN A 156 8.36 17.87 -6.72
CA ASN A 156 6.94 17.98 -6.35
C ASN A 156 6.16 18.94 -7.27
N HIS A 157 6.80 20.00 -7.78
CA HIS A 157 6.18 20.91 -8.75
C HIS A 157 6.05 20.31 -10.15
N ILE A 158 6.96 19.42 -10.55
CA ILE A 158 6.96 18.78 -11.87
C ILE A 158 6.08 17.52 -11.89
N GLY A 159 5.86 16.87 -10.74
CA GLY A 159 5.05 15.65 -10.63
C GLY A 159 3.61 15.79 -11.14
N SER A 160 3.00 16.98 -11.02
CA SER A 160 1.68 17.27 -11.60
C SER A 160 1.69 17.30 -13.13
N ALA A 161 2.80 17.76 -13.74
CA ALA A 161 3.01 17.76 -15.19
C ALA A 161 3.39 16.37 -15.74
N MET A 162 3.93 15.48 -14.90
CA MET A 162 4.29 14.11 -15.29
C MET A 162 3.12 13.11 -15.22
N ASN A 163 1.92 13.55 -14.82
CA ASN A 163 0.75 12.68 -14.68
C ASN A 163 0.09 12.31 -16.02
N PHE A 164 0.89 11.83 -16.96
CA PHE A 164 0.45 11.41 -18.29
C PHE A 164 -0.43 10.16 -18.24
N SER A 165 -0.27 9.30 -17.23
CA SER A 165 -1.09 8.09 -17.06
C SER A 165 -2.57 8.45 -16.85
N ASN A 166 -2.87 9.41 -15.96
CA ASN A 166 -4.26 9.82 -15.74
C ASN A 166 -4.88 10.48 -16.97
N ILE A 167 -4.08 11.20 -17.77
CA ILE A 167 -4.53 11.80 -19.03
C ILE A 167 -4.83 10.69 -20.05
N TYR A 168 -3.95 9.68 -20.15
CA TYR A 168 -4.15 8.52 -21.01
C TYR A 168 -5.41 7.74 -20.64
N ASP A 169 -5.60 7.43 -19.36
CA ASP A 169 -6.80 6.72 -18.86
C ASP A 169 -8.08 7.52 -19.14
N LEU A 170 -8.04 8.85 -18.99
CA LEU A 170 -9.17 9.71 -19.31
C LEU A 170 -9.48 9.69 -20.82
N VAL A 171 -8.46 9.81 -21.67
CA VAL A 171 -8.62 9.74 -23.13
C VAL A 171 -9.16 8.38 -23.54
N GLU A 172 -8.60 7.28 -23.06
CA GLU A 172 -9.03 5.91 -23.39
C GLU A 172 -10.50 5.69 -23.02
N ASN A 173 -10.95 6.19 -21.87
CA ASN A 173 -12.36 6.11 -21.46
C ASN A 173 -13.30 7.01 -22.29
N GLU A 174 -12.77 8.06 -22.94
CA GLU A 174 -13.53 8.94 -23.84
C GLU A 174 -13.55 8.44 -25.30
N VAL A 175 -12.65 7.53 -25.68
CA VAL A 175 -12.65 6.92 -27.02
C VAL A 175 -13.93 6.12 -27.22
N LYS A 176 -14.80 6.61 -28.12
CA LYS A 176 -15.99 5.89 -28.57
C LYS A 176 -15.62 4.99 -29.74
N PHE A 177 -15.74 3.69 -29.55
CA PHE A 177 -15.63 2.73 -30.63
C PHE A 177 -16.94 2.63 -31.41
N GLU A 178 -16.84 2.53 -32.73
CA GLU A 178 -17.98 2.22 -33.58
C GLU A 178 -18.49 0.80 -33.30
N LYS A 179 -19.78 0.55 -33.59
CA LYS A 179 -20.35 -0.79 -33.41
C LYS A 179 -19.68 -1.74 -34.39
N ALA A 180 -19.12 -2.83 -33.88
CA ALA A 180 -18.65 -3.92 -34.72
C ALA A 180 -19.85 -4.65 -35.35
N GLU A 181 -19.80 -4.87 -36.66
CA GLU A 181 -20.71 -5.76 -37.36
C GLU A 181 -20.07 -7.15 -37.48
N ASP A 182 -20.82 -8.18 -37.10
CA ASP A 182 -20.41 -9.56 -37.35
C ASP A 182 -20.74 -9.91 -38.81
N VAL A 183 -19.70 -10.25 -39.57
CA VAL A 183 -19.77 -10.63 -40.99
C VAL A 183 -20.71 -11.83 -41.21
N ASN A 184 -21.00 -12.64 -40.18
CA ASN A 184 -21.87 -13.81 -40.26
C ASN A 184 -23.27 -13.61 -39.68
N ARG A 185 -23.64 -12.41 -39.23
CA ARG A 185 -24.97 -12.16 -38.66
C ARG A 185 -26.01 -12.07 -39.79
N LYS A 186 -26.65 -13.20 -40.11
CA LYS A 186 -27.89 -13.19 -40.90
C LYS A 186 -28.92 -12.33 -40.17
N SER A 187 -29.38 -11.26 -40.82
CA SER A 187 -30.49 -10.45 -40.34
C SER A 187 -31.73 -11.33 -40.12
N SER A 188 -32.23 -11.35 -38.89
CA SER A 188 -33.59 -11.77 -38.56
C SER A 188 -34.45 -10.55 -38.36
#